data_AF-A0A161Z5V3-F1
#
_entry.id   AF-A0A161Z5V3-F1
#
_cell.length_a   1.000
_cell.length_b   1.000
_cell.length_c   1.000
_cell.angle_alpha   90.00
_cell.angle_beta   90.00
_cell.angle_gamma   90.00
#
_symmetry.space_group_name_H-M   'P 1'
#
loop_
_entity.id
_entity.type
_entity.pdbx_description
1 polymer ?
#
loop_
_entity_poly.entity_id
_entity_poly.type
_entity_poly.pdbx_seq_one_letter_code
_entity_poly.pdbx_strand_id
1 'polypeptide(L)'
;MELSAIERRVAEDRRVAAQERTAEAELRLAASLYELAEGFLATKQDGSGRDRAPAALEPAQEAVLIRLRWLTAGHVSAQFAGQVQEALRLFEQAARTIGHRELATATIRQACDAYHHVAQRYPLAAGVCADGLSKCGVWLCRLDPSSAVAASSEAVRIRAGLFAGDPEQSTRYLASLNMLLRTLMIGRPRKQALAMYRERYAAWTSPEMTTRLRETRAEDLDFTAKTHAALAKLDCKTLERAGRLTQHQILYQTEGDLSTIEEINWKLGLVGLKPLAAGALPDLPSKPVDITASFGTLSVRCTAPDALEQVRDAVIAAYAADGVRAVGSGFFRGMHQPLWEIPEPQLNTSAQLGDDVVLIERSGGKWISVMSLNWELTPTGSHPLALRLAQQWPVLAVNTTENLAYELCWYVDGAATQYAALGRPAGQPALAHPLAPLDFATLADYGADYASETQVRAAFGNTAMFAKLTHLPSSGIRQAGQSRPLAEYGDRILFFRKGAA
;
A
#
# COMPACT_ATOMS: atom_id res chain seq x y z
N MET A 1 20.98 34.31 -0.88
CA MET A 1 22.12 35.11 -0.38
C MET A 1 23.32 34.74 -1.23
N GLU A 2 24.10 35.71 -1.71
CA GLU A 2 25.30 35.44 -2.51
C GLU A 2 26.32 34.59 -1.72
N LEU A 3 26.81 33.49 -2.31
CA LEU A 3 27.74 32.54 -1.67
C LEU A 3 29.02 33.23 -1.15
N SER A 4 29.48 34.26 -1.87
CA SER A 4 30.63 35.10 -1.49
C SER A 4 30.40 35.95 -0.22
N ALA A 5 29.14 36.27 0.11
CA ALA A 5 28.81 36.93 1.37
C ALA A 5 28.87 35.95 2.54
N ILE A 6 28.41 34.71 2.33
CA ILE A 6 28.48 33.64 3.33
C ILE A 6 29.94 33.27 3.63
N GLU A 7 30.79 33.14 2.61
CA GLU A 7 32.23 32.86 2.79
C GLU A 7 32.94 33.93 3.63
N ARG A 8 32.65 35.22 3.37
CA ARG A 8 33.19 36.33 4.17
C ARG A 8 32.70 36.29 5.62
N ARG A 9 31.43 35.96 5.85
CA ARG A 9 30.87 35.81 7.21
C ARG A 9 31.54 34.66 7.96
N VAL A 10 31.75 33.51 7.32
CA VAL A 10 32.47 32.37 7.92
C VAL A 10 33.89 32.75 8.33
N ALA A 11 34.62 33.48 7.48
CA ALA A 11 35.98 33.93 7.80
C ALA A 11 36.01 34.84 9.04
N GLU A 12 35.03 35.75 9.16
CA GLU A 12 34.91 36.63 10.32
C GLU A 12 34.49 35.86 11.58
N ASP A 13 33.47 35.00 11.51
CA ASP A 13 33.05 34.19 12.65
C ASP A 13 34.18 33.28 13.14
N ARG A 14 35.02 32.75 12.23
CA ARG A 14 36.18 31.94 12.58
C ARG A 14 37.23 32.76 13.33
N ARG A 15 37.47 34.00 12.90
CA ARG A 15 38.37 34.95 13.59
C ARG A 15 37.88 35.24 15.00
N VAL A 16 36.59 35.54 15.16
CA VAL A 16 35.95 35.82 16.44
C VAL A 16 35.99 34.59 17.36
N ALA A 17 35.62 33.40 16.86
CA ALA A 17 35.68 32.15 17.63
C ALA A 17 37.09 31.85 18.15
N ALA A 18 38.13 32.10 17.34
CA ALA A 18 39.53 31.89 17.75
C ALA A 18 40.00 32.88 18.83
N GLN A 19 39.49 34.12 18.80
CA GLN A 19 39.82 35.19 19.76
C GLN A 19 39.08 35.02 21.09
N GLU A 20 37.76 34.82 21.04
CA GLU A 20 36.92 34.81 22.23
C GLU A 20 36.89 33.45 22.93
N ARG A 21 36.99 32.35 22.18
CA ARG A 21 36.90 30.96 22.69
C ARG A 21 35.68 30.71 23.58
N THR A 22 34.57 31.38 23.29
CA THR A 22 33.29 31.22 24.01
C THR A 22 32.37 30.26 23.26
N ALA A 23 31.41 29.66 23.97
CA ALA A 23 30.37 28.83 23.35
C ALA A 23 29.56 29.59 22.30
N GLU A 24 29.23 30.85 22.57
CA GLU A 24 28.45 31.66 21.64
C GLU A 24 29.20 31.91 20.33
N ALA A 25 30.48 32.28 20.39
CA ALA A 25 31.29 32.54 19.21
C ALA A 25 31.50 31.26 18.38
N GLU A 26 31.78 30.12 19.03
CA GLU A 26 31.93 28.85 18.33
C GLU A 26 30.61 28.35 17.71
N LEU A 27 29.48 28.50 18.40
CA LEU A 27 28.17 28.11 17.85
C LEU A 27 27.72 29.02 16.71
N ARG A 28 28.09 30.31 16.74
CA ARG A 28 27.91 31.24 15.63
C ARG A 28 28.70 30.80 14.40
N LEU A 29 29.98 30.44 14.58
CA LEU A 29 30.80 29.83 13.54
C LEU A 29 30.16 28.54 12.98
N ALA A 30 29.66 27.66 13.86
CA ALA A 30 29.02 26.43 13.44
C ALA A 30 27.74 26.67 12.62
N ALA A 31 27.00 27.76 12.89
CA ALA A 31 25.84 28.18 12.10
C ALA A 31 26.25 28.70 10.72
N SER A 32 27.26 29.57 10.66
CA SER A 32 27.71 30.11 9.37
C SER A 32 28.39 29.07 8.48
N LEU A 33 29.10 28.10 9.05
CA LEU A 33 29.63 26.92 8.34
C LEU A 33 28.51 26.02 7.80
N TYR A 34 27.43 25.82 8.57
CA TYR A 34 26.26 25.05 8.09
C TYR A 34 25.65 25.73 6.86
N GLU A 35 25.40 27.04 6.92
CA GLU A 35 24.85 27.81 5.80
C GLU A 35 25.79 27.79 4.58
N LEU A 36 27.11 27.81 4.80
CA LEU A 36 28.09 27.69 3.72
C LEU A 36 28.03 26.32 3.03
N ALA A 37 27.99 25.24 3.81
CA ALA A 37 27.89 23.89 3.27
C ALA A 37 26.58 23.67 2.49
N GLU A 38 25.46 24.20 3.00
CA GLU A 38 24.18 24.20 2.30
C GLU A 38 24.27 24.96 0.97
N GLY A 39 24.85 26.17 1.00
CA GLY A 39 25.10 26.96 -0.21
C GLY A 39 25.96 26.24 -1.25
N PHE A 40 27.00 25.51 -0.83
CA PHE A 40 27.80 24.69 -1.74
C PHE A 40 26.99 23.55 -2.36
N LEU A 41 26.17 22.83 -1.59
CA LEU A 41 25.33 21.75 -2.13
C LEU A 41 24.29 22.26 -3.13
N ALA A 42 23.73 23.46 -2.91
CA ALA A 42 22.74 24.07 -3.80
C ALA A 42 23.31 24.35 -5.21
N THR A 43 24.62 24.61 -5.34
CA THR A 43 25.25 24.88 -6.65
C THR A 43 25.11 23.74 -7.66
N LYS A 44 24.88 22.51 -7.20
CA LYS A 44 24.61 21.35 -8.07
C LYS A 44 23.23 21.40 -8.74
N GLN A 45 22.25 22.05 -8.10
CA GLN A 45 20.87 22.12 -8.56
C GLN A 45 20.61 23.33 -9.45
N ASP A 46 21.34 24.43 -9.24
CA ASP A 46 21.10 25.70 -9.92
C ASP A 46 21.46 25.70 -11.41
N GLY A 47 22.31 24.78 -11.89
CA GLY A 47 22.63 24.57 -13.32
C GLY A 47 23.28 25.76 -14.06
N SER A 48 23.37 26.93 -13.43
CA SER A 48 23.79 28.21 -14.00
C SER A 48 25.25 28.57 -13.68
N GLY A 49 25.95 27.75 -12.87
CA GLY A 49 27.32 28.00 -12.42
C GLY A 49 28.16 26.73 -12.26
N ARG A 50 29.42 26.90 -11.84
CA ARG A 50 30.33 25.78 -11.54
C ARG A 50 29.81 25.01 -10.32
N ASP A 51 29.71 23.68 -10.44
CA ASP A 51 29.39 22.80 -9.31
C ASP A 51 30.49 22.92 -8.22
N ARG A 52 30.10 23.47 -7.08
CA ARG A 52 30.93 23.61 -5.86
C ARG A 52 30.46 22.66 -4.75
N ALA A 53 29.53 21.74 -5.01
CA ALA A 53 29.05 20.79 -4.01
C ALA A 53 30.16 19.96 -3.36
N PRO A 54 31.28 19.61 -4.03
CA PRO A 54 32.41 18.96 -3.36
C PRO A 54 33.08 19.80 -2.27
N ALA A 55 32.93 21.13 -2.27
CA ALA A 55 33.47 21.99 -1.22
C ALA A 55 32.62 21.97 0.07
N ALA A 56 31.44 21.33 0.06
CA ALA A 56 30.53 21.28 1.20
C ALA A 56 31.02 20.42 2.38
N LEU A 57 31.93 19.48 2.12
CA LEU A 57 32.29 18.45 3.10
C LEU A 57 33.00 19.01 4.33
N GLU A 58 34.04 19.80 4.14
CA GLU A 58 34.82 20.39 5.24
C GLU A 58 33.97 21.31 6.15
N PRO A 59 33.23 22.31 5.63
CA PRO A 59 32.42 23.17 6.48
C PRO A 59 31.30 22.39 7.19
N ALA A 60 30.70 21.38 6.54
CA ALA A 60 29.70 20.54 7.19
C ALA A 60 30.31 19.71 8.33
N GLN A 61 31.51 19.16 8.14
CA GLN A 61 32.19 18.38 9.17
C GLN A 61 32.55 19.26 10.38
N GLU A 62 33.17 20.41 10.14
CA GLU A 62 33.56 21.33 11.21
C GLU A 62 32.33 21.81 12.00
N ALA A 63 31.25 22.14 11.30
CA ALA A 63 29.96 22.50 11.90
C ALA A 63 29.39 21.40 12.81
N VAL A 64 29.55 20.12 12.45
CA VAL A 64 29.16 18.97 13.29
C VAL A 64 30.07 18.87 14.51
N LEU A 65 31.38 18.90 14.32
CA LEU A 65 32.36 18.71 15.40
C LEU A 65 32.26 19.77 16.49
N ILE A 66 32.07 21.04 16.10
CA ILE A 66 31.84 22.13 17.05
C ILE A 66 30.58 21.86 17.88
N ARG A 67 29.47 21.48 17.23
CA ARG A 67 28.21 21.20 17.92
C ARG A 67 28.31 19.99 18.86
N LEU A 68 28.99 18.92 18.44
CA LEU A 68 29.20 17.73 19.27
C LEU A 68 30.06 18.06 20.50
N ARG A 69 31.09 18.90 20.35
CA ARG A 69 31.92 19.37 21.48
C ARG A 69 31.08 20.11 22.52
N TRP A 70 30.19 21.00 22.10
CA TRP A 70 29.33 21.72 23.04
C TRP A 70 28.22 20.84 23.61
N LEU A 71 27.73 19.87 22.85
CA LEU A 71 26.80 18.86 23.35
C LEU A 71 27.41 18.09 24.52
N THR A 72 28.65 17.60 24.38
CA THR A 72 29.35 16.88 25.46
C THR A 72 29.73 17.78 26.63
N ALA A 73 29.97 19.07 26.37
CA ALA A 73 30.19 20.09 27.41
C ALA A 73 28.94 20.46 28.23
N GLY A 74 27.75 19.98 27.83
CA GLY A 74 26.50 20.18 28.59
C GLY A 74 25.50 21.15 27.99
N HIS A 75 25.68 21.59 26.75
CA HIS A 75 24.65 22.32 26.00
C HIS A 75 23.59 21.34 25.49
N VAL A 76 22.66 20.93 26.36
CA VAL A 76 21.76 19.77 26.09
C VAL A 76 20.28 20.13 25.94
N SER A 77 19.97 21.29 25.34
CA SER A 77 18.58 21.67 25.05
C SER A 77 18.02 20.89 23.85
N ALA A 78 16.70 20.71 23.80
CA ALA A 78 16.02 20.07 22.67
C ALA A 78 16.28 20.80 21.34
N GLN A 79 16.29 22.13 21.36
CA GLN A 79 16.63 22.95 20.20
C GLN A 79 18.06 22.68 19.72
N PHE A 80 19.02 22.59 20.65
CA PHE A 80 20.42 22.34 20.29
C PHE A 80 20.63 20.92 19.76
N ALA A 81 19.97 19.91 20.34
CA ALA A 81 20.00 18.56 19.82
C ALA A 81 19.45 18.50 18.38
N GLY A 82 18.39 19.25 18.07
CA GLY A 82 17.88 19.41 16.70
C GLY A 82 18.94 20.02 15.76
N GLN A 83 19.65 21.05 16.18
CA GLN A 83 20.74 21.65 15.38
C GLN A 83 21.88 20.67 15.12
N VAL A 84 22.22 19.80 16.08
CA VAL A 84 23.23 18.76 15.89
C VAL A 84 22.77 17.73 14.85
N GLN A 85 21.50 17.30 14.91
CA GLN A 85 20.93 16.35 13.95
C GLN A 85 20.87 16.92 12.53
N GLU A 86 20.49 18.19 12.38
CA GLU A 86 20.49 18.87 11.07
C GLU A 86 21.90 19.01 10.51
N ALA A 87 22.88 19.39 11.32
CA ALA A 87 24.27 19.45 10.89
C ALA A 87 24.80 18.07 10.44
N LEU A 88 24.48 17.00 11.17
CA LEU A 88 24.86 15.64 10.80
C LEU A 88 24.18 15.19 9.50
N ARG A 89 22.92 15.55 9.29
CA ARG A 89 22.18 15.27 8.04
C ARG A 89 22.85 15.95 6.85
N LEU A 90 23.20 17.23 6.99
CA LEU A 90 23.91 17.99 5.97
C LEU A 90 25.30 17.40 5.67
N PHE A 91 26.03 17.00 6.70
CA PHE A 91 27.33 16.34 6.57
C PHE A 91 27.22 15.00 5.83
N GLU A 92 26.23 14.16 6.15
CA GLU A 92 26.01 12.90 5.43
C GLU A 92 25.76 13.15 3.93
N GLN A 93 24.93 14.15 3.62
CA GLN A 93 24.64 14.55 2.24
C GLN A 93 25.91 15.03 1.51
N ALA A 94 26.74 15.84 2.18
CA ALA A 94 28.01 16.32 1.63
C ALA A 94 28.99 15.16 1.40
N ALA A 95 29.15 14.26 2.38
CA ALA A 95 30.04 13.11 2.26
C ALA A 95 29.62 12.15 1.14
N ARG A 96 28.30 11.93 0.97
CA ARG A 96 27.74 11.12 -0.13
C ARG A 96 27.99 11.74 -1.50
N THR A 97 28.01 13.07 -1.60
CA THR A 97 28.25 13.78 -2.87
C THR A 97 29.64 13.50 -3.44
N ILE A 98 30.62 13.29 -2.57
CA ILE A 98 32.04 13.09 -2.96
C ILE A 98 32.47 11.62 -2.83
N GLY A 99 31.73 10.81 -2.09
CA GLY A 99 32.04 9.39 -1.87
C GLY A 99 33.07 9.13 -0.76
N HIS A 100 33.33 10.09 0.12
CA HIS A 100 34.28 9.97 1.25
C HIS A 100 33.71 9.13 2.42
N ARG A 101 33.60 7.81 2.20
CA ARG A 101 32.99 6.87 3.16
C ARG A 101 33.72 6.78 4.50
N GLU A 102 35.05 6.81 4.49
CA GLU A 102 35.85 6.65 5.73
C GLU A 102 35.66 7.84 6.67
N LEU A 103 35.74 9.06 6.14
CA LEU A 103 35.52 10.29 6.91
C LEU A 103 34.08 10.37 7.45
N ALA A 104 33.10 9.99 6.63
CA ALA A 104 31.70 9.89 7.05
C ALA A 104 31.55 8.94 8.24
N THR A 105 32.14 7.75 8.12
CA THR A 105 32.10 6.72 9.17
C THR A 105 32.74 7.21 10.45
N ALA A 106 33.93 7.82 10.39
CA ALA A 106 34.64 8.33 11.56
C ALA A 106 33.85 9.43 12.29
N THR A 107 33.31 10.40 11.54
CA THR A 107 32.54 11.51 12.13
C THR A 107 31.23 11.04 12.73
N ILE A 108 30.52 10.10 12.09
CA ILE A 108 29.27 9.55 12.63
C ILE A 108 29.55 8.70 13.87
N ARG A 109 30.66 7.95 13.94
CA ARG A 109 31.08 7.24 15.16
C ARG A 109 31.35 8.21 16.32
N GLN A 110 32.04 9.33 16.07
CA GLN A 110 32.22 10.37 17.10
C GLN A 110 30.88 10.95 17.58
N ALA A 111 29.90 11.09 16.69
CA ALA A 111 28.55 11.48 17.08
C ALA A 111 27.89 10.43 17.98
N CYS A 112 28.04 9.13 17.67
CA CYS A 112 27.56 8.05 18.54
C CYS A 112 28.18 8.15 19.94
N ASP A 113 29.49 8.31 20.02
CA ASP A 113 30.21 8.40 21.30
C ASP A 113 29.77 9.62 22.11
N ALA A 114 29.58 10.77 21.44
CA ALA A 114 29.06 11.99 22.05
C ALA A 114 27.64 11.78 22.60
N TYR A 115 26.72 11.21 21.81
CA TYR A 115 25.36 10.93 22.28
C TYR A 115 25.32 9.93 23.43
N HIS A 116 26.16 8.90 23.40
CA HIS A 116 26.29 7.93 24.49
C HIS A 116 26.76 8.61 25.78
N HIS A 117 27.84 9.41 25.70
CA HIS A 117 28.37 10.15 26.84
C HIS A 117 27.33 11.12 27.44
N VAL A 118 26.64 11.86 26.58
CA VAL A 118 25.62 12.85 26.98
C VAL A 118 24.42 12.18 27.62
N ALA A 119 23.95 11.06 27.08
CA ALA A 119 22.83 10.31 27.66
C ALA A 119 23.14 9.79 29.07
N GLN A 120 24.39 9.42 29.35
CA GLN A 120 24.83 8.97 30.68
C GLN A 120 24.95 10.14 31.66
N ARG A 121 25.49 11.27 31.21
CA ARG A 121 25.78 12.44 32.07
C ARG A 121 24.55 13.30 32.34
N TYR A 122 23.63 13.39 31.38
CA TYR A 122 22.46 14.27 31.42
C TYR A 122 21.17 13.47 31.15
N PRO A 123 20.53 12.90 32.18
CA PRO A 123 19.33 12.06 32.02
C PRO A 123 18.19 12.74 31.27
N LEU A 124 18.02 14.06 31.43
CA LEU A 124 17.02 14.86 30.71
C LEU A 124 17.26 14.89 29.19
N ALA A 125 18.48 14.66 28.74
CA ALA A 125 18.86 14.62 27.34
C ALA A 125 18.82 13.20 26.74
N ALA A 126 18.62 12.17 27.56
CA ALA A 126 18.70 10.77 27.12
C ALA A 126 17.74 10.47 25.95
N GLY A 127 16.53 11.04 25.95
CA GLY A 127 15.57 10.88 24.87
C GLY A 127 16.08 11.41 23.52
N VAL A 128 16.63 12.62 23.50
CA VAL A 128 17.16 13.23 22.26
C VAL A 128 18.45 12.53 21.79
N CYS A 129 19.26 12.04 22.73
CA CYS A 129 20.43 11.23 22.41
C CYS A 129 20.05 9.89 21.78
N ALA A 130 18.99 9.23 22.25
CA ALA A 130 18.49 7.99 21.64
C ALA A 130 17.99 8.21 20.20
N ASP A 131 17.38 9.37 19.91
CA ASP A 131 17.00 9.75 18.55
C ASP A 131 18.23 9.98 17.66
N GLY A 132 19.23 10.69 18.19
CA GLY A 132 20.53 10.88 17.53
C GLY A 132 21.22 9.57 17.19
N LEU A 133 21.33 8.66 18.16
CA LEU A 133 21.89 7.31 17.98
C LEU A 133 21.11 6.48 16.95
N SER A 134 19.78 6.57 16.94
CA SER A 134 18.95 5.88 15.94
C SER A 134 19.25 6.38 14.52
N LYS A 135 19.45 7.70 14.34
CA LYS A 135 19.84 8.29 13.03
C LYS A 135 21.26 7.89 12.64
N CYS A 136 22.21 7.93 13.56
CA CYS A 136 23.56 7.44 13.33
C CYS A 136 23.56 5.96 12.90
N GLY A 137 22.73 5.12 13.53
CA GLY A 137 22.50 3.74 13.13
C GLY A 137 22.11 3.60 11.66
N VAL A 138 21.13 4.37 11.19
CA VAL A 138 20.68 4.39 9.79
C VAL A 138 21.81 4.75 8.83
N TRP A 139 22.58 5.79 9.13
CA TRP A 139 23.67 6.23 8.27
C TRP A 139 24.83 5.22 8.24
N LEU A 140 25.12 4.58 9.38
CA LEU A 140 26.16 3.57 9.47
C LEU A 140 25.76 2.23 8.86
N CYS A 141 24.48 1.92 8.70
CA CYS A 141 23.98 0.62 8.21
C CYS A 141 24.71 0.06 6.98
N ARG A 142 25.11 0.93 6.04
CA ARG A 142 25.83 0.54 4.80
C ARG A 142 27.33 0.83 4.84
N LEU A 143 27.79 1.63 5.80
CA LEU A 143 29.18 2.05 5.93
C LEU A 143 29.95 1.16 6.90
N ASP A 144 29.33 0.87 8.03
CA ASP A 144 29.84 0.03 9.11
C ASP A 144 28.67 -0.63 9.87
N PRO A 145 28.22 -1.83 9.42
CA PRO A 145 27.12 -2.55 10.04
C PRO A 145 27.34 -2.87 11.53
N SER A 146 28.59 -3.00 11.98
CA SER A 146 28.88 -3.31 13.39
C SER A 146 28.60 -2.11 14.29
N SER A 147 29.10 -0.93 13.92
CA SER A 147 28.78 0.30 14.67
C SER A 147 27.31 0.70 14.53
N ALA A 148 26.66 0.39 13.40
CA ALA A 148 25.23 0.60 13.24
C ALA A 148 24.41 -0.21 14.25
N VAL A 149 24.75 -1.49 14.44
CA VAL A 149 24.13 -2.36 15.45
C VAL A 149 24.41 -1.84 16.86
N ALA A 150 25.64 -1.37 17.14
CA ALA A 150 25.99 -0.81 18.45
C ALA A 150 25.17 0.45 18.76
N ALA A 151 25.11 1.42 17.84
CA ALA A 151 24.33 2.64 17.99
C ALA A 151 22.82 2.37 18.17
N SER A 152 22.27 1.47 17.35
CA SER A 152 20.85 1.08 17.45
C SER A 152 20.54 0.33 18.74
N SER A 153 21.46 -0.55 19.18
CA SER A 153 21.35 -1.27 20.45
C SER A 153 21.31 -0.30 21.63
N GLU A 154 22.19 0.70 21.62
CA GLU A 154 22.26 1.70 22.66
C GLU A 154 21.02 2.60 22.69
N ALA A 155 20.52 3.00 21.52
CA ALA A 155 19.25 3.74 21.42
C ALA A 155 18.09 2.94 22.04
N VAL A 156 18.00 1.64 21.74
CA VAL A 156 16.99 0.75 22.34
C VAL A 156 17.17 0.65 23.85
N ARG A 157 18.40 0.49 24.34
CA ARG A 157 18.69 0.42 25.78
C ARG A 157 18.25 1.69 26.52
N ILE A 158 18.53 2.87 25.95
CA ILE A 158 18.09 4.14 26.53
C ILE A 158 16.56 4.26 26.50
N ARG A 159 15.92 3.93 25.36
CA ARG A 159 14.45 3.97 25.24
C ARG A 159 13.74 2.98 26.14
N ALA A 160 14.34 1.81 26.39
CA ALA A 160 13.85 0.84 27.36
C ALA A 160 13.80 1.45 28.77
N GLY A 161 14.88 2.11 29.20
CA GLY A 161 14.92 2.80 30.49
C GLY A 161 13.90 3.93 30.61
N LEU A 162 13.73 4.73 29.55
CA LEU A 162 12.72 5.79 29.50
C LEU A 162 11.29 5.21 29.56
N PHE A 163 11.02 4.14 28.82
CA PHE A 163 9.71 3.47 28.81
C PHE A 163 9.39 2.78 30.13
N ALA A 164 10.39 2.26 30.84
CA ALA A 164 10.20 1.70 32.17
C ALA A 164 9.69 2.77 33.17
N GLY A 165 10.18 4.01 33.06
CA GLY A 165 9.76 5.14 33.89
C GLY A 165 8.49 5.85 33.41
N ASP A 166 8.24 5.86 32.10
CA ASP A 166 7.11 6.55 31.45
C ASP A 166 6.47 5.66 30.36
N PRO A 167 5.32 5.02 30.65
CA PRO A 167 4.61 4.16 29.70
C PRO A 167 4.17 4.87 28.41
N GLU A 168 4.03 6.20 28.40
CA GLU A 168 3.65 6.95 27.19
C GLU A 168 4.76 6.94 26.13
N GLN A 169 5.97 6.47 26.46
CA GLN A 169 7.09 6.32 25.52
C GLN A 169 7.00 5.07 24.64
N SER A 170 5.92 4.28 24.71
CA SER A 170 5.72 3.02 23.99
C SER A 170 6.04 3.13 22.48
N THR A 171 5.47 4.12 21.79
CA THR A 171 5.67 4.33 20.35
C THR A 171 7.13 4.58 20.00
N ARG A 172 7.84 5.40 20.79
CA ARG A 172 9.25 5.69 20.56
C ARG A 172 10.14 4.48 20.84
N TYR A 173 9.79 3.69 21.84
CA TYR A 173 10.50 2.45 22.14
C TYR A 173 10.32 1.40 21.04
N LEU A 174 9.09 1.20 20.55
CA LEU A 174 8.80 0.33 19.41
C LEU A 174 9.52 0.77 18.14
N ALA A 175 9.63 2.08 17.90
CA ALA A 175 10.39 2.62 16.78
C ALA A 175 11.88 2.25 16.85
N SER A 176 12.51 2.37 18.03
CA SER A 176 13.91 1.94 18.21
C SER A 176 14.08 0.43 18.08
N LEU A 177 13.13 -0.37 18.59
CA LEU A 177 13.14 -1.83 18.42
C LEU A 177 13.06 -2.24 16.93
N ASN A 178 12.17 -1.59 16.18
CA ASN A 178 12.05 -1.76 14.74
C ASN A 178 13.36 -1.41 14.02
N MET A 179 13.99 -0.29 14.39
CA MET A 179 15.28 0.12 13.81
C MET A 179 16.38 -0.90 14.09
N LEU A 180 16.48 -1.39 15.32
CA LEU A 180 17.45 -2.42 15.69
C LEU A 180 17.25 -3.70 14.89
N LEU A 181 16.01 -4.20 14.77
CA LEU A 181 15.73 -5.41 14.00
C LEU A 181 16.11 -5.23 12.52
N ARG A 182 15.75 -4.10 11.91
CA ARG A 182 16.15 -3.77 10.52
C ARG A 182 17.66 -3.75 10.37
N THR A 183 18.37 -3.14 11.31
CA THR A 183 19.83 -3.04 11.30
C THR A 183 20.50 -4.41 11.43
N LEU A 184 19.96 -5.28 12.29
CA LEU A 184 20.45 -6.65 12.45
C LEU A 184 20.25 -7.49 11.18
N MET A 185 19.19 -7.24 10.41
CA MET A 185 18.90 -7.96 9.16
C MET A 185 19.84 -7.59 8.00
N ILE A 186 20.58 -6.48 8.09
CA ILE A 186 21.52 -6.08 7.03
C ILE A 186 22.70 -7.04 6.99
N GLY A 187 22.90 -7.69 5.85
CA GLY A 187 24.01 -8.62 5.61
C GLY A 187 23.96 -9.91 6.43
N ARG A 188 22.81 -10.25 7.04
CA ARG A 188 22.65 -11.44 7.89
C ARG A 188 21.40 -12.25 7.51
N PRO A 189 21.45 -13.58 7.62
CA PRO A 189 20.25 -14.41 7.49
C PRO A 189 19.17 -14.02 8.51
N ARG A 190 17.91 -14.01 8.08
CA ARG A 190 16.75 -13.62 8.90
C ARG A 190 16.70 -14.37 10.24
N LYS A 191 16.98 -15.68 10.24
CA LYS A 191 16.97 -16.51 11.45
C LYS A 191 18.00 -16.05 12.49
N GLN A 192 19.21 -15.70 12.04
CA GLN A 192 20.27 -15.19 12.91
C GLN A 192 19.91 -13.81 13.46
N ALA A 193 19.44 -12.89 12.61
CA ALA A 193 19.05 -11.55 13.02
C ALA A 193 17.93 -11.57 14.08
N LEU A 194 16.92 -12.44 13.91
CA LEU A 194 15.83 -12.61 14.87
C LEU A 194 16.31 -13.20 16.20
N ALA A 195 17.26 -14.14 16.20
CA ALA A 195 17.84 -14.67 17.43
C ALA A 195 18.58 -13.59 18.21
N MET A 196 19.44 -12.83 17.53
CA MET A 196 20.18 -11.69 18.11
C MET A 196 19.26 -10.57 18.62
N TYR A 197 18.16 -10.34 17.92
CA TYR A 197 17.14 -9.38 18.34
C TYR A 197 16.45 -9.83 19.61
N ARG A 198 16.02 -11.11 19.68
CA ARG A 198 15.34 -11.67 20.86
C ARG A 198 16.22 -11.65 22.10
N GLU A 199 17.50 -11.96 21.96
CA GLU A 199 18.48 -11.87 23.05
C GLU A 199 18.54 -10.44 23.62
N ARG A 200 18.69 -9.43 22.76
CA ARG A 200 18.71 -8.01 23.14
C ARG A 200 17.38 -7.54 23.73
N TYR A 201 16.27 -7.91 23.09
CA TYR A 201 14.92 -7.59 23.56
C TYR A 201 14.72 -8.13 24.98
N ALA A 202 15.06 -9.40 25.24
CA ALA A 202 14.94 -10.01 26.56
C ALA A 202 15.87 -9.38 27.61
N ALA A 203 17.06 -8.90 27.19
CA ALA A 203 18.00 -8.24 28.10
C ALA A 203 17.53 -6.86 28.59
N TRP A 204 16.71 -6.15 27.81
CA TRP A 204 16.32 -4.77 28.12
C TRP A 204 14.81 -4.57 28.37
N THR A 205 13.99 -5.56 28.01
CA THR A 205 12.53 -5.46 28.13
C THR A 205 12.06 -6.41 29.22
N SER A 206 11.54 -5.86 30.33
CA SER A 206 10.94 -6.69 31.38
C SER A 206 9.64 -7.36 30.90
N PRO A 207 9.16 -8.39 31.62
CA PRO A 207 7.84 -8.96 31.35
C PRO A 207 6.71 -7.92 31.41
N GLU A 208 6.74 -7.00 32.37
CA GLU A 208 5.74 -5.93 32.54
C GLU A 208 5.78 -4.95 31.35
N MET A 209 6.98 -4.57 30.92
CA MET A 209 7.17 -3.75 29.72
C MET A 209 6.63 -4.47 28.48
N THR A 210 6.85 -5.78 28.35
CA THR A 210 6.32 -6.58 27.25
C THR A 210 4.79 -6.58 27.23
N THR A 211 4.14 -6.75 28.38
CA THR A 211 2.67 -6.67 28.49
C THR A 211 2.17 -5.30 28.02
N ARG A 212 2.77 -4.21 28.53
CA ARG A 212 2.39 -2.84 28.11
C ARG A 212 2.59 -2.61 26.61
N LEU A 213 3.68 -3.10 26.02
CA LEU A 213 3.91 -2.99 24.58
C LEU A 213 2.85 -3.72 23.75
N ARG A 214 2.36 -4.87 24.24
CA ARG A 214 1.27 -5.61 23.59
C ARG A 214 -0.08 -4.90 23.74
N GLU A 215 -0.27 -4.13 24.81
CA GLU A 215 -1.46 -3.32 25.05
C GLU A 215 -1.46 -1.98 24.29
N THR A 216 -0.34 -1.60 23.65
CA THR A 216 -0.26 -0.39 22.80
C THR A 216 -1.40 -0.36 21.80
N ARG A 217 -2.08 0.78 21.71
CA ARG A 217 -3.23 0.95 20.82
C ARG A 217 -2.79 0.87 19.37
N ALA A 218 -3.63 0.27 18.53
CA ALA A 218 -3.35 0.13 17.11
C ALA A 218 -3.13 1.50 16.44
N GLU A 219 -3.89 2.52 16.86
CA GLU A 219 -3.78 3.91 16.37
C GLU A 219 -2.44 4.60 16.70
N ASP A 220 -1.79 4.20 17.81
CA ASP A 220 -0.50 4.75 18.23
C ASP A 220 0.68 4.06 17.52
N LEU A 221 0.40 2.99 16.78
CA LEU A 221 1.38 2.28 15.97
C LEU A 221 1.51 2.92 14.60
N ASP A 222 2.75 3.00 14.14
CA ASP A 222 3.10 3.43 12.79
C ASP A 222 2.72 2.33 11.77
N PHE A 223 1.41 2.18 11.56
CA PHE A 223 0.77 1.37 10.53
C PHE A 223 0.36 2.24 9.34
N THR A 224 0.32 1.66 8.14
CA THR A 224 -0.30 2.32 6.98
C THR A 224 -1.79 2.58 7.20
N ALA A 225 -2.35 3.58 6.51
CA ALA A 225 -3.78 3.91 6.58
C ALA A 225 -4.68 2.69 6.25
N LYS A 226 -4.23 1.85 5.31
CA LYS A 226 -4.91 0.60 4.94
C LYS A 226 -4.95 -0.39 6.11
N THR A 227 -3.82 -0.60 6.78
CA THR A 227 -3.75 -1.49 7.95
C THR A 227 -4.58 -0.96 9.12
N HIS A 228 -4.56 0.35 9.36
CA HIS A 228 -5.45 0.98 10.35
C HIS A 228 -6.92 0.74 10.04
N ALA A 229 -7.36 0.96 8.79
CA ALA A 229 -8.74 0.74 8.39
C ALA A 229 -9.17 -0.73 8.56
N ALA A 230 -8.29 -1.68 8.22
CA ALA A 230 -8.54 -3.11 8.41
C ALA A 230 -8.69 -3.48 9.90
N LEU A 231 -7.77 -3.01 10.76
CA LEU A 231 -7.83 -3.28 12.20
C LEU A 231 -9.05 -2.61 12.86
N ALA A 232 -9.40 -1.39 12.45
CA ALA A 232 -10.59 -0.68 12.93
C ALA A 232 -11.88 -1.42 12.56
N LYS A 233 -11.98 -1.93 11.32
CA LYS A 233 -13.14 -2.71 10.86
C LYS A 233 -13.33 -4.00 11.67
N LEU A 234 -12.26 -4.58 12.19
CA LEU A 234 -12.28 -5.79 13.02
C LEU A 234 -12.36 -5.50 14.54
N ASP A 235 -12.65 -4.26 14.94
CA ASP A 235 -12.65 -3.79 16.34
C ASP A 235 -11.36 -4.14 17.11
N CYS A 236 -10.23 -4.11 16.39
CA CYS A 236 -8.94 -4.47 16.92
C CYS A 236 -8.21 -3.25 17.48
N LYS A 237 -8.40 -3.00 18.78
CA LYS A 237 -7.86 -1.80 19.45
C LYS A 237 -6.40 -1.87 19.86
N THR A 238 -5.82 -3.06 20.05
CA THR A 238 -4.46 -3.22 20.59
C THR A 238 -3.64 -4.22 19.78
N LEU A 239 -2.31 -4.17 19.93
CA LEU A 239 -1.40 -5.10 19.25
C LEU A 239 -1.64 -6.56 19.68
N GLU A 240 -1.98 -6.81 20.94
CA GLU A 240 -2.31 -8.15 21.42
C GLU A 240 -3.56 -8.71 20.74
N ARG A 241 -4.62 -7.88 20.62
CA ARG A 241 -5.84 -8.29 19.91
C ARG A 241 -5.53 -8.56 18.45
N ALA A 242 -4.65 -7.78 17.83
CA ALA A 242 -4.25 -8.00 16.44
C ALA A 242 -3.60 -9.38 16.27
N GLY A 243 -2.79 -9.81 17.24
CA GLY A 243 -2.16 -11.13 17.25
C GLY A 243 -3.12 -12.32 17.37
N ARG A 244 -4.40 -12.09 17.70
CA ARG A 244 -5.45 -13.13 17.75
C ARG A 244 -6.24 -13.23 16.46
N LEU A 245 -6.04 -12.29 15.53
CA LEU A 245 -6.66 -12.34 14.22
C LEU A 245 -6.03 -13.45 13.38
N THR A 246 -6.75 -13.82 12.32
CA THR A 246 -6.27 -14.73 11.29
C THR A 246 -6.01 -13.96 9.99
N GLN A 247 -5.14 -14.52 9.14
CA GLN A 247 -4.91 -14.02 7.79
C GLN A 247 -6.22 -13.99 7.01
N HIS A 248 -7.08 -15.01 7.20
CA HIS A 248 -8.43 -15.04 6.66
C HIS A 248 -9.25 -13.79 7.09
N GLN A 249 -9.34 -13.46 8.37
CA GLN A 249 -10.11 -12.28 8.78
C GLN A 249 -9.61 -10.99 8.11
N ILE A 250 -8.29 -10.81 7.99
CA ILE A 250 -7.72 -9.65 7.30
C ILE A 250 -8.07 -9.68 5.81
N LEU A 251 -7.80 -10.78 5.11
CA LEU A 251 -7.98 -10.87 3.66
C LEU A 251 -9.44 -10.85 3.21
N TYR A 252 -10.39 -11.26 4.05
CA TYR A 252 -11.74 -11.52 3.57
C TYR A 252 -12.81 -10.70 4.29
N GLN A 253 -12.59 -10.29 5.54
CA GLN A 253 -13.52 -9.41 6.25
C GLN A 253 -13.14 -7.93 6.09
N THR A 254 -11.98 -7.64 5.49
CA THR A 254 -11.48 -6.28 5.28
C THR A 254 -10.94 -6.05 3.87
N GLU A 255 -10.57 -4.81 3.54
CA GLU A 255 -9.85 -4.47 2.32
C GLU A 255 -8.34 -4.77 2.38
N GLY A 256 -7.88 -5.36 3.50
CA GLY A 256 -6.52 -5.82 3.69
C GLY A 256 -6.05 -6.82 2.64
N ASP A 257 -4.73 -6.85 2.46
CA ASP A 257 -4.00 -7.73 1.55
C ASP A 257 -2.80 -8.40 2.26
N LEU A 258 -1.93 -9.08 1.50
CA LEU A 258 -0.72 -9.69 2.06
C LEU A 258 0.24 -8.66 2.67
N SER A 259 0.36 -7.46 2.11
CA SER A 259 1.20 -6.40 2.69
C SER A 259 0.68 -5.95 4.05
N THR A 260 -0.64 -5.90 4.20
CA THR A 260 -1.33 -5.63 5.47
C THR A 260 -0.99 -6.70 6.51
N ILE A 261 -1.02 -7.98 6.11
CA ILE A 261 -0.64 -9.11 6.96
C ILE A 261 0.85 -9.04 7.36
N GLU A 262 1.73 -8.76 6.41
CA GLU A 262 3.17 -8.63 6.66
C GLU A 262 3.48 -7.50 7.64
N GLU A 263 2.81 -6.37 7.49
CA GLU A 263 2.96 -5.21 8.38
C GLU A 263 2.52 -5.55 9.82
N ILE A 264 1.36 -6.20 9.98
CA ILE A 264 0.87 -6.68 11.29
C ILE A 264 1.86 -7.69 11.88
N ASN A 265 2.24 -8.71 11.11
CA ASN A 265 3.20 -9.74 11.54
C ASN A 265 4.55 -9.15 11.96
N TRP A 266 5.00 -8.10 11.28
CA TRP A 266 6.21 -7.39 11.63
C TRP A 266 6.10 -6.76 13.02
N LYS A 267 5.03 -6.01 13.31
CA LYS A 267 4.83 -5.41 14.64
C LYS A 267 4.64 -6.45 15.73
N LEU A 268 3.90 -7.53 15.45
CA LEU A 268 3.75 -8.66 16.38
C LEU A 268 5.12 -9.27 16.74
N GLY A 269 5.98 -9.44 15.74
CA GLY A 269 7.34 -9.96 15.92
C GLY A 269 8.22 -9.09 16.82
N LEU A 270 8.01 -7.78 16.85
CA LEU A 270 8.76 -6.86 17.72
C LEU A 270 8.48 -7.07 19.21
N VAL A 271 7.30 -7.58 19.56
CA VAL A 271 6.88 -7.78 20.97
C VAL A 271 6.79 -9.27 21.35
N GLY A 272 7.45 -10.12 20.55
CA GLY A 272 7.52 -11.56 20.77
C GLY A 272 6.19 -12.29 20.57
N LEU A 273 5.22 -11.69 19.87
CA LEU A 273 3.99 -12.37 19.47
C LEU A 273 4.22 -13.21 18.21
N LYS A 274 3.40 -14.25 18.04
CA LYS A 274 3.45 -15.13 16.87
C LYS A 274 2.84 -14.41 15.66
N PRO A 275 3.27 -14.73 14.43
CA PRO A 275 2.58 -14.31 13.22
C PRO A 275 1.12 -14.80 13.21
N LEU A 276 0.25 -14.07 12.50
CA LEU A 276 -1.14 -14.41 12.29
C LEU A 276 -1.27 -15.82 11.72
N ALA A 277 -2.13 -16.63 12.33
CA ALA A 277 -2.49 -17.94 11.79
C ALA A 277 -3.27 -17.78 10.49
N ALA A 278 -3.17 -18.75 9.57
CA ALA A 278 -3.88 -18.69 8.29
C ALA A 278 -5.41 -18.54 8.48
N GLY A 279 -5.97 -19.18 9.52
CA GLY A 279 -7.42 -19.29 9.74
C GLY A 279 -8.00 -20.49 8.97
N ALA A 280 -9.18 -20.95 9.39
CA ALA A 280 -9.91 -21.99 8.65
C ALA A 280 -10.47 -21.38 7.36
N LEU A 281 -10.37 -22.10 6.24
CA LEU A 281 -11.10 -21.70 5.03
C LEU A 281 -12.61 -21.77 5.31
N PRO A 282 -13.42 -20.83 4.79
CA PRO A 282 -14.86 -20.91 4.96
C PRO A 282 -15.39 -22.17 4.28
N ASP A 283 -16.42 -22.78 4.87
CA ASP A 283 -17.11 -23.91 4.25
C ASP A 283 -17.69 -23.50 2.89
N LEU A 284 -17.76 -24.45 1.96
CA LEU A 284 -18.39 -24.23 0.66
C LEU A 284 -19.85 -23.78 0.89
N PRO A 285 -20.25 -22.59 0.40
CA PRO A 285 -21.61 -22.11 0.59
C PRO A 285 -22.58 -23.03 -0.16
N SER A 286 -23.58 -23.55 0.56
CA SER A 286 -24.65 -24.37 -0.02
C SER A 286 -25.75 -23.54 -0.69
N LYS A 287 -25.79 -22.23 -0.39
CA LYS A 287 -26.71 -21.22 -0.94
C LYS A 287 -25.93 -19.93 -1.18
N PRO A 288 -26.37 -19.08 -2.13
CA PRO A 288 -25.78 -17.76 -2.29
C PRO A 288 -25.86 -16.93 -1.00
N VAL A 289 -24.84 -16.13 -0.73
CA VAL A 289 -24.70 -15.31 0.48
C VAL A 289 -24.63 -13.83 0.09
N ASP A 290 -25.45 -13.00 0.73
CA ASP A 290 -25.44 -11.54 0.61
C ASP A 290 -25.57 -10.99 -0.83
N ILE A 291 -26.38 -11.64 -1.69
CA ILE A 291 -26.73 -11.08 -3.00
C ILE A 291 -27.80 -10.01 -2.82
N THR A 292 -27.33 -8.77 -2.67
CA THR A 292 -28.16 -7.59 -2.37
C THR A 292 -28.87 -6.97 -3.57
N ALA A 293 -28.47 -7.31 -4.80
CA ALA A 293 -29.12 -6.83 -6.01
C ALA A 293 -28.92 -7.82 -7.18
N SER A 294 -29.88 -7.85 -8.09
CA SER A 294 -29.74 -8.58 -9.37
C SER A 294 -28.84 -7.81 -10.33
N PHE A 295 -27.94 -8.51 -11.03
CA PHE A 295 -27.16 -7.95 -12.13
C PHE A 295 -26.60 -9.06 -13.02
N GLY A 296 -26.24 -8.70 -14.25
CA GLY A 296 -25.46 -9.56 -15.14
C GLY A 296 -24.37 -8.78 -15.86
N THR A 297 -23.20 -9.40 -15.97
CA THR A 297 -22.03 -8.80 -16.62
C THR A 297 -21.27 -9.87 -17.42
N LEU A 298 -20.75 -9.49 -18.57
CA LEU A 298 -19.79 -10.31 -19.32
C LEU A 298 -18.37 -9.86 -19.03
N SER A 299 -17.48 -10.78 -18.72
CA SER A 299 -16.05 -10.53 -18.54
C SER A 299 -15.26 -11.16 -19.67
N VAL A 300 -14.67 -10.34 -20.53
CA VAL A 300 -13.87 -10.74 -21.70
C VAL A 300 -12.40 -10.76 -21.31
N ARG A 301 -11.72 -11.90 -21.51
CA ARG A 301 -10.29 -12.03 -21.24
C ARG A 301 -9.46 -11.56 -22.43
N CYS A 302 -9.13 -10.27 -22.45
CA CYS A 302 -8.24 -9.71 -23.46
C CYS A 302 -6.95 -9.16 -22.82
N THR A 303 -5.81 -9.71 -23.22
CA THR A 303 -4.50 -9.40 -22.63
C THR A 303 -3.73 -8.33 -23.39
N ALA A 304 -4.30 -7.81 -24.49
CA ALA A 304 -3.66 -6.83 -25.34
C ALA A 304 -3.54 -5.46 -24.61
N PRO A 305 -2.52 -4.64 -24.91
CA PRO A 305 -2.39 -3.30 -24.32
C PRO A 305 -3.61 -2.40 -24.57
N ASP A 306 -4.22 -2.54 -25.74
CA ASP A 306 -5.40 -1.86 -26.27
C ASP A 306 -6.70 -2.67 -26.09
N ALA A 307 -6.71 -3.62 -25.14
CA ALA A 307 -7.84 -4.54 -24.90
C ALA A 307 -9.21 -3.86 -24.78
N LEU A 308 -9.28 -2.69 -24.14
CA LEU A 308 -10.53 -1.96 -23.97
C LEU A 308 -11.12 -1.51 -25.32
N GLU A 309 -10.27 -1.01 -26.22
CA GLU A 309 -10.67 -0.54 -27.55
C GLU A 309 -11.08 -1.71 -28.44
N GLN A 310 -10.31 -2.80 -28.44
CA GLN A 310 -10.65 -4.00 -29.20
C GLN A 310 -12.00 -4.61 -28.78
N VAL A 311 -12.23 -4.74 -27.47
CA VAL A 311 -13.51 -5.27 -26.96
C VAL A 311 -14.65 -4.32 -27.29
N ARG A 312 -14.44 -3.01 -27.19
CA ARG A 312 -15.43 -1.99 -27.57
C ARG A 312 -15.83 -2.11 -29.05
N ASP A 313 -14.86 -2.22 -29.94
CA ASP A 313 -15.13 -2.34 -31.38
C ASP A 313 -15.82 -3.67 -31.72
N ALA A 314 -15.44 -4.76 -31.04
CA ALA A 314 -16.11 -6.05 -31.17
C ALA A 314 -17.57 -6.00 -30.68
N VAL A 315 -17.86 -5.27 -29.59
CA VAL A 315 -19.24 -5.03 -29.14
C VAL A 315 -20.01 -4.26 -30.23
N ILE A 316 -19.47 -3.17 -30.77
CA ILE A 316 -20.12 -2.41 -31.84
C ILE A 316 -20.41 -3.30 -33.06
N ALA A 317 -19.43 -4.11 -33.50
CA ALA A 317 -19.58 -5.04 -34.60
C ALA A 317 -20.66 -6.11 -34.32
N ALA A 318 -20.74 -6.61 -33.09
CA ALA A 318 -21.74 -7.59 -32.67
C ALA A 318 -23.17 -7.03 -32.76
N TYR A 319 -23.41 -5.78 -32.34
CA TYR A 319 -24.72 -5.11 -32.49
C TYR A 319 -25.02 -4.80 -33.97
N ALA A 320 -24.01 -4.38 -34.74
CA ALA A 320 -24.17 -4.09 -36.16
C ALA A 320 -24.60 -5.32 -36.98
N ALA A 321 -24.15 -6.52 -36.60
CA ALA A 321 -24.56 -7.78 -37.22
C ALA A 321 -26.07 -8.06 -37.11
N ASP A 322 -26.75 -7.50 -36.10
CA ASP A 322 -28.22 -7.57 -35.94
C ASP A 322 -28.95 -6.31 -36.45
N GLY A 323 -28.26 -5.46 -37.22
CA GLY A 323 -28.82 -4.23 -37.77
C GLY A 323 -28.98 -3.11 -36.75
N VAL A 324 -28.31 -3.20 -35.60
CA VAL A 324 -28.34 -2.19 -34.53
C VAL A 324 -27.11 -1.30 -34.64
N ARG A 325 -27.29 0.03 -34.60
CA ARG A 325 -26.19 1.00 -34.77
C ARG A 325 -25.90 1.74 -33.47
N ALA A 326 -24.64 2.08 -33.29
CA ALA A 326 -24.23 2.99 -32.21
C ALA A 326 -24.76 4.41 -32.49
N VAL A 327 -25.35 5.04 -31.48
CA VAL A 327 -25.94 6.39 -31.55
C VAL A 327 -25.40 7.26 -30.41
N GLY A 328 -25.64 8.57 -30.48
CA GLY A 328 -25.29 9.49 -29.40
C GLY A 328 -26.21 9.36 -28.18
N SER A 329 -25.74 9.81 -27.01
CA SER A 329 -26.47 9.76 -25.73
C SER A 329 -27.81 10.50 -25.75
N GLY A 330 -27.95 11.55 -26.56
CA GLY A 330 -29.17 12.37 -26.66
C GLY A 330 -30.41 11.65 -27.18
N PHE A 331 -30.29 10.40 -27.67
CA PHE A 331 -31.43 9.59 -28.10
C PHE A 331 -32.16 8.90 -26.94
N PHE A 332 -31.54 8.81 -25.75
CA PHE A 332 -32.13 8.21 -24.56
C PHE A 332 -32.53 9.31 -23.56
N ARG A 333 -33.83 9.42 -23.23
CA ARG A 333 -34.36 10.47 -22.35
C ARG A 333 -33.92 10.25 -20.90
N GLY A 334 -33.41 11.30 -20.24
CA GLY A 334 -33.11 11.30 -18.80
C GLY A 334 -31.69 10.88 -18.40
N MET A 335 -30.85 10.43 -19.35
CA MET A 335 -29.48 9.92 -19.09
C MET A 335 -28.51 10.91 -18.43
N HIS A 336 -28.77 12.20 -18.57
CA HIS A 336 -27.95 13.28 -18.01
C HIS A 336 -28.36 13.63 -16.57
N GLN A 337 -29.43 13.00 -16.05
CA GLN A 337 -29.92 13.22 -14.70
C GLN A 337 -29.34 12.17 -13.75
N PRO A 338 -28.96 12.56 -12.52
CA PRO A 338 -28.47 11.61 -11.51
C PRO A 338 -29.53 10.61 -11.03
N LEU A 339 -30.83 10.89 -11.24
CA LEU A 339 -31.95 9.98 -11.00
C LEU A 339 -32.64 9.61 -12.33
N TRP A 340 -31.88 9.05 -13.27
CA TRP A 340 -32.49 8.40 -14.42
C TRP A 340 -33.29 7.18 -13.93
N GLU A 341 -34.60 7.14 -14.19
CA GLU A 341 -35.44 5.97 -13.85
C GLU A 341 -35.05 4.79 -14.76
N ILE A 342 -34.06 4.01 -14.32
CA ILE A 342 -33.64 2.80 -15.00
C ILE A 342 -34.73 1.73 -14.80
N PRO A 343 -35.45 1.28 -15.84
CA PRO A 343 -36.56 0.33 -15.69
C PRO A 343 -36.10 -0.98 -15.05
N GLU A 344 -36.85 -1.59 -14.14
CA GLU A 344 -36.46 -2.84 -13.45
C GLU A 344 -35.90 -3.93 -14.40
N PRO A 345 -34.93 -4.75 -13.95
CA PRO A 345 -34.31 -5.78 -14.76
C PRO A 345 -35.35 -6.83 -15.22
N GLN A 346 -35.36 -7.14 -16.52
CA GLN A 346 -36.29 -8.11 -17.11
C GLN A 346 -35.52 -9.24 -17.78
N LEU A 347 -36.04 -10.47 -17.66
CA LEU A 347 -35.49 -11.63 -18.35
C LEU A 347 -35.61 -11.45 -19.86
N ASN A 348 -34.48 -11.40 -20.55
CA ASN A 348 -34.42 -11.28 -21.99
C ASN A 348 -34.04 -12.62 -22.64
N THR A 349 -34.97 -13.17 -23.44
CA THR A 349 -34.79 -14.45 -24.13
C THR A 349 -34.58 -14.29 -25.64
N SER A 350 -34.40 -13.05 -26.12
CA SER A 350 -34.17 -12.80 -27.55
C SER A 350 -32.85 -13.43 -28.01
N ALA A 351 -32.82 -13.93 -29.24
CA ALA A 351 -31.58 -14.41 -29.86
C ALA A 351 -30.81 -13.29 -30.58
N GLN A 352 -31.41 -12.12 -30.74
CA GLN A 352 -30.86 -10.98 -31.47
C GLN A 352 -30.71 -9.77 -30.54
N LEU A 353 -29.59 -9.08 -30.67
CA LEU A 353 -29.31 -7.79 -30.04
C LEU A 353 -30.26 -6.71 -30.59
N GLY A 354 -30.66 -5.80 -29.70
CA GLY A 354 -31.62 -4.73 -29.97
C GLY A 354 -31.15 -3.42 -29.36
N ASP A 355 -32.09 -2.51 -29.12
CA ASP A 355 -31.83 -1.25 -28.41
C ASP A 355 -31.24 -1.55 -27.03
N ASP A 356 -30.17 -0.84 -26.67
CA ASP A 356 -29.43 -1.11 -25.43
C ASP A 356 -28.51 0.04 -25.03
N VAL A 357 -28.10 0.01 -23.76
CA VAL A 357 -27.02 0.83 -23.21
C VAL A 357 -25.98 -0.12 -22.64
N VAL A 358 -24.75 -0.03 -23.14
CA VAL A 358 -23.66 -0.94 -22.78
C VAL A 358 -22.50 -0.15 -22.22
N LEU A 359 -22.08 -0.49 -21.00
CA LEU A 359 -20.91 0.05 -20.35
C LEU A 359 -19.75 -0.95 -20.47
N ILE A 360 -18.59 -0.47 -20.90
CA ILE A 360 -17.38 -1.27 -21.11
C ILE A 360 -16.25 -0.70 -20.26
N GLU A 361 -15.78 -1.47 -19.29
CA GLU A 361 -14.73 -1.02 -18.37
C GLU A 361 -13.66 -2.08 -18.15
N ARG A 362 -12.45 -1.61 -17.87
CA ARG A 362 -11.37 -2.49 -17.45
C ARG A 362 -11.63 -2.92 -16.01
N SER A 363 -11.80 -4.22 -15.80
CA SER A 363 -11.82 -4.82 -14.47
C SER A 363 -10.40 -5.11 -14.01
N GLY A 364 -10.23 -5.52 -12.76
CA GLY A 364 -8.93 -5.98 -12.28
C GLY A 364 -8.38 -7.13 -13.14
N GLY A 365 -7.07 -7.33 -13.13
CA GLY A 365 -6.44 -8.35 -13.96
C GLY A 365 -6.55 -8.05 -15.46
N LYS A 366 -6.59 -9.12 -16.27
CA LYS A 366 -6.66 -9.06 -17.75
C LYS A 366 -8.11 -9.18 -18.27
N TRP A 367 -9.07 -8.65 -17.50
CA TRP A 367 -10.50 -8.72 -17.78
C TRP A 367 -11.07 -7.37 -18.20
N ILE A 368 -11.91 -7.37 -19.24
CA ILE A 368 -12.75 -6.25 -19.63
C ILE A 368 -14.20 -6.62 -19.33
N SER A 369 -14.87 -5.86 -18.48
CA SER A 369 -16.30 -6.02 -18.20
C SER A 369 -17.14 -5.30 -19.24
N VAL A 370 -18.16 -5.99 -19.74
CA VAL A 370 -19.19 -5.50 -20.64
C VAL A 370 -20.52 -5.69 -19.93
N MET A 371 -21.13 -4.58 -19.50
CA MET A 371 -22.36 -4.55 -18.74
C MET A 371 -23.46 -3.98 -19.62
N SER A 372 -24.51 -4.76 -19.86
CA SER A 372 -25.65 -4.37 -20.69
C SER A 372 -26.87 -4.12 -19.82
N LEU A 373 -27.64 -3.08 -20.13
CA LEU A 373 -28.89 -2.78 -19.43
C LEU A 373 -30.01 -3.74 -19.86
N ASN A 374 -30.05 -4.13 -21.13
CA ASN A 374 -31.10 -4.99 -21.69
C ASN A 374 -30.80 -6.50 -21.58
N TRP A 375 -29.54 -6.88 -21.31
CA TRP A 375 -29.09 -8.28 -21.28
C TRP A 375 -28.53 -8.75 -19.93
N GLU A 376 -28.66 -7.94 -18.88
CA GLU A 376 -28.23 -8.30 -17.52
C GLU A 376 -28.93 -9.56 -16.97
N LEU A 377 -30.18 -9.82 -17.35
CA LEU A 377 -30.89 -11.06 -17.03
C LEU A 377 -31.12 -11.84 -18.32
N THR A 378 -30.14 -12.66 -18.68
CA THR A 378 -30.24 -13.56 -19.84
C THR A 378 -30.14 -15.02 -19.39
N PRO A 379 -30.93 -15.95 -19.98
CA PRO A 379 -30.77 -17.37 -19.71
C PRO A 379 -29.32 -17.83 -19.92
N THR A 380 -28.83 -18.63 -18.97
CA THR A 380 -27.49 -19.19 -19.01
C THR A 380 -27.21 -19.91 -20.32
N GLY A 381 -26.07 -19.61 -20.93
CA GLY A 381 -25.59 -20.26 -22.15
C GLY A 381 -26.20 -19.70 -23.43
N SER A 382 -27.13 -18.74 -23.35
CA SER A 382 -27.83 -18.18 -24.52
C SER A 382 -27.57 -16.69 -24.73
N HIS A 383 -26.56 -16.11 -24.07
CA HIS A 383 -26.29 -14.68 -24.21
C HIS A 383 -25.69 -14.36 -25.60
N PRO A 384 -26.40 -13.64 -26.49
CA PRO A 384 -25.97 -13.46 -27.88
C PRO A 384 -24.67 -12.67 -28.02
N LEU A 385 -24.49 -11.63 -27.20
CA LEU A 385 -23.22 -10.89 -27.14
C LEU A 385 -22.06 -11.78 -26.64
N ALA A 386 -22.28 -12.60 -25.60
CA ALA A 386 -21.25 -13.52 -25.11
C ALA A 386 -20.82 -14.52 -26.18
N LEU A 387 -21.78 -15.12 -26.90
CA LEU A 387 -21.51 -16.05 -28.00
C LEU A 387 -20.69 -15.39 -29.12
N ARG A 388 -20.93 -14.12 -29.45
CA ARG A 388 -20.15 -13.43 -30.49
C ARG A 388 -18.75 -13.04 -30.02
N LEU A 389 -18.64 -12.46 -28.82
CA LEU A 389 -17.34 -12.10 -28.25
C LEU A 389 -16.47 -13.35 -28.00
N ALA A 390 -17.11 -14.48 -27.66
CA ALA A 390 -16.45 -15.77 -27.45
C ALA A 390 -15.78 -16.36 -28.70
N GLN A 391 -16.07 -15.82 -29.90
CA GLN A 391 -15.37 -16.21 -31.13
C GLN A 391 -13.92 -15.70 -31.16
N GLN A 392 -13.60 -14.67 -30.36
CA GLN A 392 -12.29 -14.01 -30.35
C GLN A 392 -11.56 -14.17 -29.02
N TRP A 393 -12.28 -14.22 -27.90
CA TRP A 393 -11.69 -14.33 -26.56
C TRP A 393 -12.50 -15.25 -25.66
N PRO A 394 -11.90 -15.87 -24.63
CA PRO A 394 -12.69 -16.47 -23.55
C PRO A 394 -13.57 -15.41 -22.87
N VAL A 395 -14.86 -15.72 -22.71
CA VAL A 395 -15.84 -14.83 -22.06
C VAL A 395 -16.50 -15.58 -20.89
N LEU A 396 -16.59 -14.92 -19.74
CA LEU A 396 -17.34 -15.42 -18.60
C LEU A 396 -18.55 -14.51 -18.33
N ALA A 397 -19.75 -15.06 -18.35
CA ALA A 397 -20.93 -14.36 -17.84
C ALA A 397 -21.04 -14.57 -16.32
N VAL A 398 -21.23 -13.48 -15.59
CA VAL A 398 -21.52 -13.44 -14.15
C VAL A 398 -22.93 -12.91 -13.97
N ASN A 399 -23.86 -13.78 -13.58
CA ASN A 399 -25.25 -13.42 -13.36
C ASN A 399 -25.62 -13.66 -11.90
N THR A 400 -26.26 -12.67 -11.28
CA THR A 400 -26.79 -12.78 -9.93
C THR A 400 -28.25 -12.39 -9.95
N THR A 401 -29.07 -13.16 -9.25
CA THR A 401 -30.47 -12.83 -8.97
C THR A 401 -30.62 -12.64 -7.48
N GLU A 402 -31.11 -11.47 -7.08
CA GLU A 402 -31.24 -11.04 -5.70
C GLU A 402 -31.84 -12.14 -4.81
N ASN A 403 -31.14 -12.48 -3.73
CA ASN A 403 -31.53 -13.50 -2.75
C ASN A 403 -31.89 -14.89 -3.33
N LEU A 404 -31.54 -15.18 -4.59
CA LEU A 404 -32.03 -16.35 -5.29
C LEU A 404 -30.88 -17.17 -5.89
N ALA A 405 -30.11 -16.58 -6.82
CA ALA A 405 -29.20 -17.31 -7.68
C ALA A 405 -27.85 -16.61 -7.88
N TYR A 406 -26.79 -17.40 -7.99
CA TYR A 406 -25.48 -16.98 -8.48
C TYR A 406 -25.04 -17.95 -9.58
N GLU A 407 -24.91 -17.46 -10.80
CA GLU A 407 -24.67 -18.28 -12.00
C GLU A 407 -23.45 -17.77 -12.77
N LEU A 408 -22.60 -18.69 -13.18
CA LEU A 408 -21.44 -18.45 -14.02
C LEU A 408 -21.53 -19.31 -15.28
N CYS A 409 -21.32 -18.71 -16.44
CA CYS A 409 -21.26 -19.43 -17.70
C CYS A 409 -20.01 -19.04 -18.47
N TRP A 410 -19.21 -20.03 -18.82
CA TRP A 410 -18.00 -19.87 -19.61
C TRP A 410 -18.30 -20.08 -21.09
N TYR A 411 -17.81 -19.19 -21.93
CA TYR A 411 -17.95 -19.23 -23.37
C TYR A 411 -16.58 -19.21 -24.06
N VAL A 412 -16.36 -20.16 -24.95
CA VAL A 412 -15.13 -20.32 -25.76
C VAL A 412 -15.53 -20.76 -27.15
N ASP A 413 -14.80 -20.28 -28.16
CA ASP A 413 -15.00 -20.61 -29.58
C ASP A 413 -16.45 -20.42 -30.04
N GLY A 414 -17.09 -19.36 -29.52
CA GLY A 414 -18.46 -18.98 -29.86
C GLY A 414 -19.57 -19.86 -29.27
N ALA A 415 -19.26 -20.72 -28.31
CA ALA A 415 -20.23 -21.59 -27.64
C ALA A 415 -20.13 -21.50 -26.11
N ALA A 416 -21.25 -21.77 -25.42
CA ALA A 416 -21.23 -22.02 -23.98
C ALA A 416 -20.62 -23.40 -23.71
N THR A 417 -19.63 -23.48 -22.83
CA THR A 417 -18.85 -24.71 -22.60
C THR A 417 -18.90 -25.20 -21.16
N GLN A 418 -18.86 -24.27 -20.19
CA GLN A 418 -18.86 -24.62 -18.77
C GLN A 418 -19.84 -23.78 -17.96
N TYR A 419 -20.28 -24.32 -16.84
CA TYR A 419 -21.27 -23.70 -15.97
C TYR A 419 -21.05 -24.03 -14.50
N ALA A 420 -21.36 -23.07 -13.64
CA ALA A 420 -21.57 -23.30 -12.22
C ALA A 420 -22.74 -22.44 -11.74
N ALA A 421 -23.52 -22.98 -10.80
CA ALA A 421 -24.57 -22.21 -10.15
C ALA A 421 -24.82 -22.61 -8.71
N LEU A 422 -25.27 -21.63 -7.93
CA LEU A 422 -25.85 -21.80 -6.61
C LEU A 422 -27.24 -21.17 -6.61
N GLY A 423 -28.24 -21.92 -6.13
CA GLY A 423 -29.61 -21.42 -6.01
C GLY A 423 -30.31 -21.18 -7.35
N ARG A 424 -30.56 -22.23 -8.14
CA ARG A 424 -31.34 -22.06 -9.38
C ARG A 424 -32.85 -22.02 -9.06
N PRO A 425 -33.61 -20.98 -9.48
CA PRO A 425 -35.04 -20.95 -9.27
C PRO A 425 -35.75 -22.14 -9.91
N ALA A 426 -36.72 -22.71 -9.19
CA ALA A 426 -37.56 -23.77 -9.71
C ALA A 426 -38.34 -23.28 -10.94
N GLY A 427 -38.37 -24.08 -12.02
CA GLY A 427 -39.12 -23.77 -13.24
C GLY A 427 -38.33 -23.12 -14.37
N GLN A 428 -37.02 -22.86 -14.22
CA GLN A 428 -36.19 -22.52 -15.37
C GLN A 428 -36.08 -23.72 -16.33
N PRO A 429 -36.13 -23.49 -17.66
CA PRO A 429 -35.90 -24.55 -18.64
C PRO A 429 -34.51 -25.15 -18.43
N ALA A 430 -34.41 -26.46 -18.63
CA ALA A 430 -33.12 -27.14 -18.67
C ALA A 430 -32.21 -26.47 -19.70
N LEU A 431 -30.90 -26.47 -19.45
CA LEU A 431 -29.94 -25.97 -20.43
C LEU A 431 -30.14 -26.73 -21.74
N ALA A 432 -30.20 -26.02 -22.87
CA ALA A 432 -30.42 -26.63 -24.17
C ALA A 432 -29.32 -27.67 -24.52
N HIS A 433 -28.11 -27.47 -23.99
CA HIS A 433 -26.99 -28.40 -24.09
C HIS A 433 -26.38 -28.65 -22.70
N PRO A 434 -25.94 -29.89 -22.42
CA PRO A 434 -25.24 -30.18 -21.16
C PRO A 434 -23.89 -29.45 -21.16
N LEU A 435 -23.70 -28.56 -20.19
CA LEU A 435 -22.44 -27.83 -19.98
C LEU A 435 -21.56 -28.58 -18.98
N ALA A 436 -20.24 -28.53 -19.17
CA ALA A 436 -19.31 -29.11 -18.21
C ALA A 436 -19.29 -28.27 -16.90
N PRO A 437 -18.87 -28.84 -15.77
CA PRO A 437 -18.64 -28.05 -14.56
C PRO A 437 -17.57 -26.97 -14.81
N LEU A 438 -17.78 -25.79 -14.21
CA LEU A 438 -16.81 -24.69 -14.28
C LEU A 438 -15.45 -25.08 -13.69
N ASP A 439 -14.39 -24.77 -14.43
CA ASP A 439 -13.02 -24.92 -13.97
C ASP A 439 -12.60 -23.72 -13.10
N PHE A 440 -12.73 -23.90 -11.78
CA PHE A 440 -12.31 -22.89 -10.80
C PHE A 440 -10.79 -22.76 -10.68
N ALA A 441 -10.00 -23.74 -11.13
CA ALA A 441 -8.53 -23.66 -11.10
C ALA A 441 -8.06 -22.64 -12.14
N THR A 442 -8.59 -22.73 -13.36
CA THR A 442 -8.35 -21.74 -14.41
C THR A 442 -8.77 -20.32 -13.96
N LEU A 443 -9.87 -20.18 -13.22
CA LEU A 443 -10.27 -18.88 -12.65
C LEU A 443 -9.30 -18.36 -11.59
N ALA A 444 -8.74 -19.24 -10.75
CA ALA A 444 -7.75 -18.86 -9.75
C ALA A 444 -6.46 -18.37 -10.40
N ASP A 445 -5.97 -19.08 -11.44
CA ASP A 445 -4.80 -18.68 -12.22
C ASP A 445 -4.97 -17.31 -12.90
N TYR A 446 -6.21 -16.91 -13.11
CA TYR A 446 -6.58 -15.67 -13.79
C TYR A 446 -6.91 -14.52 -12.83
N GLY A 447 -7.06 -14.84 -11.55
CA GLY A 447 -7.45 -13.94 -10.49
C GLY A 447 -6.27 -13.26 -9.81
N ALA A 448 -6.42 -13.00 -8.51
CA ALA A 448 -5.38 -12.40 -7.69
C ALA A 448 -4.24 -13.41 -7.45
N ASP A 449 -2.99 -12.95 -7.39
CA ASP A 449 -1.78 -13.80 -7.28
C ASP A 449 -1.78 -14.77 -6.08
N TYR A 450 -2.61 -14.52 -5.07
CA TYR A 450 -2.73 -15.34 -3.86
C TYR A 450 -3.97 -16.24 -3.83
N ALA A 451 -4.82 -16.18 -4.87
CA ALA A 451 -6.02 -16.97 -4.95
C ALA A 451 -5.69 -18.41 -5.39
N SER A 452 -6.15 -19.40 -4.61
CA SER A 452 -6.12 -20.81 -4.98
C SER A 452 -7.48 -21.28 -5.46
N GLU A 453 -7.52 -22.39 -6.21
CA GLU A 453 -8.78 -23.03 -6.64
C GLU A 453 -9.73 -23.20 -5.46
N THR A 454 -9.24 -23.75 -4.34
CA THR A 454 -10.05 -24.02 -3.14
C THR A 454 -10.69 -22.74 -2.60
N GLN A 455 -9.95 -21.62 -2.58
CA GLN A 455 -10.47 -20.34 -2.10
C GLN A 455 -11.50 -19.75 -3.06
N VAL A 456 -11.23 -19.81 -4.37
CA VAL A 456 -12.16 -19.31 -5.39
C VAL A 456 -13.46 -20.12 -5.37
N ARG A 457 -13.37 -21.45 -5.23
CA ARG A 457 -14.52 -22.34 -5.10
C ARG A 457 -15.30 -22.07 -3.81
N ALA A 458 -14.63 -21.84 -2.68
CA ALA A 458 -15.26 -21.48 -1.41
C ALA A 458 -15.95 -20.10 -1.45
N ALA A 459 -15.46 -19.17 -2.27
CA ALA A 459 -16.06 -17.86 -2.45
C ALA A 459 -17.25 -17.85 -3.44
N PHE A 460 -17.45 -18.93 -4.20
CA PHE A 460 -18.51 -18.99 -5.20
C PHE A 460 -19.89 -18.80 -4.55
N GLY A 461 -20.68 -17.83 -5.03
CA GLY A 461 -21.96 -17.45 -4.38
C GLY A 461 -21.87 -16.34 -3.34
N ASN A 462 -20.66 -15.87 -2.99
CA ASN A 462 -20.44 -14.61 -2.27
C ASN A 462 -19.84 -13.59 -3.26
N THR A 463 -20.68 -12.73 -3.82
CA THR A 463 -20.31 -11.82 -4.93
C THR A 463 -19.08 -10.96 -4.62
N ALA A 464 -19.01 -10.38 -3.42
CA ALA A 464 -17.91 -9.50 -3.04
C ALA A 464 -16.59 -10.27 -2.89
N MET A 465 -16.62 -11.43 -2.23
CA MET A 465 -15.43 -12.26 -2.04
C MET A 465 -14.96 -12.84 -3.37
N PHE A 466 -15.88 -13.34 -4.19
CA PHE A 466 -15.57 -13.93 -5.48
C PHE A 466 -14.90 -12.92 -6.43
N ALA A 467 -15.44 -11.70 -6.51
CA ALA A 467 -14.85 -10.61 -7.26
C ALA A 467 -13.42 -10.24 -6.78
N LYS A 468 -13.19 -10.22 -5.46
CA LYS A 468 -11.86 -9.92 -4.89
C LYS A 468 -10.81 -10.96 -5.31
N LEU A 469 -11.18 -12.24 -5.37
CA LEU A 469 -10.26 -13.33 -5.71
C LEU A 469 -10.04 -13.51 -7.21
N THR A 470 -11.06 -13.23 -8.04
CA THR A 470 -11.03 -13.53 -9.49
C THR A 470 -10.84 -12.28 -10.36
N HIS A 471 -10.93 -11.09 -9.76
CA HIS A 471 -11.03 -9.80 -10.43
C HIS A 471 -12.25 -9.61 -11.34
N LEU A 472 -13.20 -10.54 -11.29
CA LEU A 472 -14.48 -10.42 -11.96
C LEU A 472 -15.35 -9.33 -11.29
N PRO A 473 -16.31 -8.77 -12.02
CA PRO A 473 -17.17 -7.71 -11.51
C PRO A 473 -18.08 -8.19 -10.37
N SER A 474 -18.28 -7.33 -9.37
CA SER A 474 -19.21 -7.55 -8.25
C SER A 474 -20.56 -6.82 -8.41
N SER A 475 -20.76 -6.13 -9.53
CA SER A 475 -21.96 -5.34 -9.81
C SER A 475 -22.16 -5.16 -11.32
N GLY A 476 -23.32 -4.64 -11.74
CA GLY A 476 -23.66 -4.35 -13.13
C GLY A 476 -23.90 -2.87 -13.41
N ILE A 477 -24.42 -2.59 -14.62
CA ILE A 477 -24.60 -1.23 -15.14
C ILE A 477 -25.55 -0.37 -14.29
N ARG A 478 -26.53 -0.98 -13.61
CA ARG A 478 -27.50 -0.28 -12.77
C ARG A 478 -26.84 0.33 -11.54
N GLN A 479 -26.03 -0.47 -10.85
CA GLN A 479 -25.28 -0.03 -9.68
C GLN A 479 -24.24 1.03 -10.09
N ALA A 480 -23.63 0.88 -11.28
CA ALA A 480 -22.77 1.91 -11.85
C ALA A 480 -23.54 3.23 -12.06
N GLY A 481 -24.75 3.18 -12.64
CA GLY A 481 -25.62 4.35 -12.84
C GLY A 481 -26.14 5.01 -11.57
N GLN A 482 -26.23 4.28 -10.45
CA GLN A 482 -26.55 4.85 -9.14
C GLN A 482 -25.38 5.65 -8.55
N SER A 483 -24.13 5.29 -8.89
CA SER A 483 -22.94 5.96 -8.37
C SER A 483 -22.66 7.30 -9.06
N ARG A 484 -22.96 7.40 -10.36
CA ARG A 484 -22.85 8.62 -11.17
C ARG A 484 -23.64 8.51 -12.48
N PRO A 485 -24.01 9.62 -13.13
CA PRO A 485 -24.71 9.58 -14.41
C PRO A 485 -23.95 8.78 -15.47
N LEU A 486 -24.66 7.89 -16.16
CA LEU A 486 -24.08 7.00 -17.18
C LEU A 486 -23.43 7.76 -18.35
N ALA A 487 -23.93 8.95 -18.70
CA ALA A 487 -23.33 9.79 -19.74
C ALA A 487 -21.91 10.28 -19.39
N GLU A 488 -21.51 10.28 -18.12
CA GLU A 488 -20.19 10.73 -17.66
C GLU A 488 -19.10 9.67 -17.83
N TYR A 489 -19.45 8.45 -18.25
CA TYR A 489 -18.48 7.39 -18.53
C TYR A 489 -17.71 7.62 -19.86
N GLY A 490 -18.05 8.67 -20.63
CA GLY A 490 -17.33 9.06 -21.85
C GLY A 490 -17.36 7.97 -22.92
N ASP A 491 -16.22 7.68 -23.54
CA ASP A 491 -16.12 6.70 -24.64
C ASP A 491 -16.33 5.24 -24.21
N ARG A 492 -16.47 5.00 -22.90
CA ARG A 492 -16.70 3.67 -22.30
C ARG A 492 -18.16 3.25 -22.35
N ILE A 493 -19.09 4.19 -22.57
CA ILE A 493 -20.50 3.87 -22.69
C ILE A 493 -20.97 3.97 -24.13
N LEU A 494 -21.71 2.95 -24.58
CA LEU A 494 -22.26 2.85 -25.92
C LEU A 494 -23.78 2.82 -25.84
N PHE A 495 -24.40 3.53 -26.78
CA PHE A 495 -25.85 3.57 -26.95
C PHE A 495 -26.20 2.93 -28.27
N PHE A 496 -27.10 1.96 -28.25
CA PHE A 496 -27.46 1.16 -29.41
C PHE A 496 -28.93 1.35 -29.77
N ARG A 497 -29.21 1.51 -31.07
CA ARG A 497 -30.58 1.64 -31.57
C ARG A 497 -30.75 0.91 -32.91
N LYS A 498 -31.85 0.16 -33.02
CA LYS A 498 -32.30 -0.45 -34.26
C LYS A 498 -32.85 0.65 -35.16
N GLY A 499 -32.34 0.75 -36.40
CA GLY A 499 -32.83 1.75 -37.35
C GLY A 499 -34.35 1.60 -37.54
N ALA A 500 -35.08 2.73 -37.62
CA ALA A 500 -36.46 2.69 -38.09
C ALA A 500 -36.44 2.14 -39.53
N ALA A 501 -37.17 1.05 -39.75
CA ALA A 501 -37.37 0.49 -41.09
C ALA A 501 -38.21 1.44 -41.96
#